data_AF-A0A6I5CFK3-F1
#
_entry.id   AF-A0A6I5CFK3-F1
#
_cell.length_a   1.000
_cell.length_b   1.000
_cell.length_c   1.000
_cell.angle_alpha   90.00
_cell.angle_beta   90.00
_cell.angle_gamma   90.00
#
_symmetry.space_group_name_H-M   'P 1'
#
loop_
_entity.id
_entity.type
_entity.pdbx_description
1 polymer ?
#
loop_
_entity_poly.entity_id
_entity_poly.type
_entity_poly.pdbx_seq_one_letter_code
_entity_poly.pdbx_strand_id
1 'polypeptide(L)'
;GTKPVRLSLRVQGVTGNDGSPVGSTIAGLDAKTVTVPAGTTVKVPLRIDPTAHLKAAQYGDVTGRVLATASGGVKVSTPFSLYVEPQTVTLRVKLIDRTGAPAAGSSSLDV
;
A
#
# COMPACT_ATOMS: atom_id res chain seq x y z
N GLY A 1 -14.81 -16.24 24.15
CA GLY A 1 -16.29 -16.28 24.13
C GLY A 1 -16.76 -17.70 23.92
N THR A 2 -17.99 -18.03 24.31
CA THR A 2 -18.56 -19.40 24.28
C THR A 2 -19.38 -19.72 23.03
N LYS A 3 -19.58 -18.74 22.13
CA LYS A 3 -20.33 -18.90 20.88
C LYS A 3 -19.49 -18.49 19.68
N PRO A 4 -19.67 -19.11 18.50
CA PRO A 4 -19.04 -18.65 17.27
C PRO A 4 -19.45 -17.21 16.94
N VAL A 5 -18.52 -16.46 16.34
CA VAL A 5 -18.78 -15.09 15.88
C VAL A 5 -18.49 -15.01 14.39
N ARG A 6 -19.46 -14.54 13.61
CA ARG A 6 -19.30 -14.25 12.18
C ARG A 6 -18.92 -12.79 12.00
N LEU A 7 -17.79 -12.54 11.36
CA LEU A 7 -17.22 -11.22 11.12
C LEU A 7 -17.24 -10.89 9.64
N SER A 8 -17.76 -9.72 9.29
CA SER A 8 -17.54 -9.07 8.00
C SER A 8 -16.24 -8.29 8.06
N LEU A 9 -15.37 -8.48 7.07
CA LEU A 9 -14.03 -7.92 7.00
C LEU A 9 -13.92 -6.95 5.83
N ARG A 10 -13.21 -5.84 6.02
CA ARG A 10 -12.82 -4.94 4.93
C ARG A 10 -11.53 -4.21 5.25
N VAL A 11 -10.73 -3.94 4.23
CA VAL A 11 -9.69 -2.91 4.29
C VAL A 11 -10.38 -1.54 4.22
N GLN A 12 -9.95 -0.60 5.06
CA GLN A 12 -10.52 0.74 5.11
C GLN A 12 -9.44 1.79 5.34
N GLY A 13 -9.65 2.98 4.76
CA GLY A 13 -8.87 4.18 5.06
C GLY A 13 -7.40 4.03 4.70
N VAL A 14 -7.12 3.52 3.50
CA VAL A 14 -5.75 3.39 3.01
C VAL A 14 -5.26 4.76 2.55
N THR A 15 -4.15 5.21 3.11
CA THR A 15 -3.53 6.51 2.81
C THR A 15 -2.04 6.33 2.49
N GLY A 16 -1.53 7.15 1.57
CA GLY A 16 -0.11 7.19 1.25
C GLY A 16 0.68 8.04 2.25
N ASN A 17 1.97 8.19 1.97
CA ASN A 17 2.91 8.91 2.83
C ASN A 17 2.54 10.40 3.02
N ASP A 18 1.92 11.00 2.00
CA ASP A 18 1.37 12.36 2.03
C ASP A 18 0.01 12.48 2.74
N GLY A 19 -0.51 11.38 3.29
CA GLY A 19 -1.83 11.31 3.95
C GLY A 19 -3.02 11.32 2.97
N SER A 20 -2.78 11.38 1.66
CA SER A 20 -3.84 11.35 0.67
C SER A 20 -4.41 9.93 0.49
N PRO A 21 -5.70 9.77 0.16
CA PRO A 21 -6.29 8.45 -0.02
C PRO A 21 -5.69 7.73 -1.23
N VAL A 22 -5.34 6.46 -1.03
CA VAL A 22 -4.90 5.56 -2.11
C VAL A 22 -6.14 4.94 -2.76
N GLY A 23 -6.37 5.25 -4.04
CA GLY A 23 -7.51 4.75 -4.81
C GLY A 23 -7.28 3.40 -5.48
N SER A 24 -6.03 2.95 -5.58
CA SER A 24 -5.67 1.65 -6.13
C SER A 24 -5.78 0.54 -5.08
N THR A 25 -5.87 -0.72 -5.52
CA THR A 25 -6.00 -1.87 -4.61
C THR A 25 -4.63 -2.39 -4.18
N ILE A 26 -3.90 -1.62 -3.37
CA ILE A 26 -2.58 -2.04 -2.84
C ILE A 26 -2.69 -3.09 -1.72
N ALA A 27 -3.81 -3.12 -1.00
CA ALA A 27 -4.06 -4.07 0.08
C ALA A 27 -5.47 -4.67 -0.04
N GLY A 28 -5.57 -5.99 0.11
CA GLY A 28 -6.83 -6.74 0.02
C GLY A 28 -6.86 -7.91 0.99
N LEU A 29 -8.05 -8.51 1.17
CA LEU A 29 -8.24 -9.70 1.99
C LEU A 29 -8.73 -10.85 1.13
N ASP A 30 -8.19 -12.05 1.35
CA ASP A 30 -8.64 -13.26 0.65
C ASP A 30 -10.09 -13.65 1.00
N ALA A 31 -10.61 -13.15 2.12
CA ALA A 31 -11.99 -13.35 2.55
C ALA A 31 -12.63 -12.05 3.06
N LYS A 32 -13.87 -11.80 2.63
CA LYS A 32 -14.71 -10.70 3.12
C LYS A 32 -15.51 -11.08 4.37
N THR A 33 -15.53 -12.35 4.74
CA THR A 33 -16.22 -12.85 5.93
C THR A 33 -15.45 -14.03 6.50
N VAL A 34 -15.40 -14.11 7.83
CA VAL A 34 -14.86 -15.27 8.56
C VAL A 34 -15.80 -15.62 9.72
N THR A 35 -15.96 -16.92 9.99
CA THR A 35 -16.58 -17.40 11.23
C THR A 35 -15.47 -17.86 12.15
N VAL A 36 -15.39 -17.28 13.36
CA VAL A 36 -14.43 -17.67 14.39
C VAL A 36 -15.16 -18.54 15.42
N PRO A 37 -14.89 -19.86 15.47
CA PRO A 37 -15.42 -20.70 16.53
C PRO A 37 -14.98 -20.25 17.92
N ALA A 38 -15.80 -20.55 18.92
CA ALA A 38 -15.51 -20.25 20.32
C ALA A 38 -14.13 -20.81 20.75
N GLY A 39 -13.29 -19.96 21.34
CA GLY A 39 -11.97 -20.37 21.86
C GLY A 39 -10.92 -20.68 20.80
N THR A 40 -11.18 -20.40 19.52
CA THR A 40 -10.26 -20.69 18.42
C THR A 40 -9.72 -19.41 17.77
N THR A 41 -8.69 -19.57 16.94
CA THR A 41 -8.15 -18.51 16.09
C THR A 41 -8.31 -18.91 14.62
N VAL A 42 -8.77 -17.97 13.81
CA VAL A 42 -8.79 -18.11 12.35
C VAL A 42 -7.86 -17.08 11.74
N LYS A 43 -7.06 -17.49 10.76
CA LYS A 43 -6.15 -16.61 10.02
C LYS A 43 -6.80 -16.20 8.71
N VAL A 44 -6.77 -14.90 8.40
CA VAL A 44 -7.19 -14.36 7.11
C VAL A 44 -6.00 -13.62 6.51
N PRO A 45 -5.45 -14.07 5.37
CA PRO A 45 -4.30 -13.40 4.76
C PRO A 45 -4.64 -12.00 4.27
N LEU A 46 -3.72 -11.06 4.52
CA LEU A 46 -3.69 -9.73 3.90
C LEU A 46 -2.81 -9.82 2.65
N ARG A 47 -3.40 -9.58 1.49
CA ARG A 47 -2.73 -9.55 0.20
C ARG A 47 -2.21 -8.15 -0.05
N ILE A 48 -0.94 -8.06 -0.46
CA ILE A 48 -0.31 -6.81 -0.88
C ILE A 48 -0.01 -6.91 -2.38
N ASP A 49 -0.39 -5.88 -3.14
CA ASP A 49 -0.02 -5.70 -4.53
C ASP A 49 0.96 -4.52 -4.66
N PRO A 50 2.28 -4.77 -4.68
CA PRO A 50 3.28 -3.71 -4.78
C PRO A 50 3.31 -3.03 -6.15
N THR A 51 2.58 -3.57 -7.14
CA THR A 51 2.48 -3.01 -8.49
C THR A 51 1.28 -2.07 -8.65
N ALA A 52 0.41 -2.00 -7.63
CA ALA A 52 -0.70 -1.07 -7.62
C ALA A 52 -0.22 0.37 -7.77
N HIS A 53 -0.82 1.11 -8.69
CA HIS A 53 -0.42 2.48 -8.99
C HIS A 53 -0.54 3.40 -7.76
N LEU A 54 0.52 4.15 -7.46
CA LEU A 54 0.55 5.21 -6.45
C LEU A 54 0.95 6.53 -7.11
N LYS A 55 0.42 7.65 -6.61
CA LYS A 55 0.93 8.97 -6.99
C LYS A 55 2.33 9.16 -6.41
N ALA A 56 3.14 10.01 -7.04
CA ALA A 56 4.52 10.27 -6.60
C ALA A 56 4.63 10.61 -5.09
N ALA A 57 3.75 11.48 -4.59
CA ALA A 57 3.73 11.87 -3.17
C ALA A 57 3.21 10.78 -2.20
N GLN A 58 2.60 9.71 -2.72
CA GLN A 58 2.05 8.62 -1.90
C GLN A 58 3.08 7.53 -1.57
N TYR A 59 4.20 7.45 -2.29
CA TYR A 59 5.30 6.52 -1.99
C TYR A 59 5.94 6.81 -0.63
N GLY A 60 6.49 5.78 0.00
CA GLY A 60 6.87 5.79 1.42
C GLY A 60 5.88 4.97 2.24
N ASP A 61 5.47 5.49 3.40
CA ASP A 61 4.53 4.78 4.28
C ASP A 61 3.11 4.76 3.71
N VAL A 62 2.62 3.57 3.40
CA VAL A 62 1.21 3.33 3.09
C VAL A 62 0.56 2.65 4.28
N THR A 63 -0.44 3.31 4.87
CA THR A 63 -1.10 2.84 6.08
C THR A 63 -2.58 2.59 5.85
N GLY A 64 -3.14 1.66 6.61
CA GLY A 64 -4.57 1.37 6.57
C GLY A 64 -5.01 0.55 7.77
N ARG A 65 -6.24 0.04 7.72
CA ARG A 65 -6.75 -0.88 8.74
C ARG A 65 -7.65 -1.94 8.16
N VAL A 66 -7.59 -3.13 8.74
CA VAL A 66 -8.63 -4.14 8.60
C VAL A 66 -9.70 -3.85 9.64
N LEU A 67 -10.93 -3.64 9.20
CA LEU A 67 -12.08 -3.49 10.06
C LEU A 67 -12.95 -4.75 10.02
N ALA A 68 -13.07 -5.41 11.17
CA ALA A 68 -13.93 -6.54 11.39
C ALA A 68 -15.18 -6.13 12.17
N THR A 69 -16.37 -6.46 11.66
CA THR A 69 -17.65 -6.12 12.29
C THR A 69 -18.56 -7.35 12.38
N ALA A 70 -19.29 -7.51 13.48
CA ALA A 70 -20.35 -8.52 13.61
C ALA A 70 -21.71 -7.86 13.88
N SER A 71 -22.78 -8.62 13.70
CA SER A 71 -24.09 -8.30 14.28
C SER A 71 -23.97 -8.10 15.79
N GLY A 72 -24.70 -7.14 16.35
CA GLY A 72 -24.64 -6.83 17.79
C GLY A 72 -23.52 -5.87 18.21
N GLY A 73 -22.95 -5.12 17.26
CA GLY A 73 -22.06 -3.99 17.55
C GLY A 73 -20.58 -4.31 17.76
N VAL A 74 -20.18 -5.59 17.64
CA VAL A 74 -18.77 -5.98 17.71
C VAL A 74 -17.99 -5.29 16.59
N LYS A 75 -16.92 -4.59 16.95
CA LYS A 75 -16.02 -3.89 16.02
C LYS A 75 -14.58 -4.05 16.48
N VAL A 76 -13.73 -4.61 15.62
CA VAL A 76 -12.29 -4.75 15.87
C VAL A 76 -11.54 -4.07 14.72
N SER A 77 -10.62 -3.19 15.05
CA SER A 77 -9.79 -2.47 14.08
C SER A 77 -8.34 -2.88 14.25
N THR A 78 -7.75 -3.44 13.20
CA THR A 78 -6.35 -3.86 13.17
C THR A 78 -5.59 -3.00 12.16
N PRO A 79 -4.70 -2.09 12.60
CA PRO A 79 -3.92 -1.27 11.70
C PRO A 79 -2.84 -2.10 10.98
N PHE A 80 -2.44 -1.64 9.80
CA PHE A 80 -1.24 -2.12 9.10
C PHE A 80 -0.48 -0.94 8.49
N SER A 81 0.82 -1.13 8.29
CA SER A 81 1.69 -0.23 7.53
C SER A 81 2.58 -1.06 6.61
N LEU A 82 2.92 -0.50 5.46
CA LEU A 82 3.86 -1.04 4.50
C LEU A 82 4.69 0.11 3.93
N TYR A 83 5.97 -0.12 3.69
CA TYR A 83 6.84 0.87 3.06
C TYR A 83 6.96 0.53 1.56
N VAL A 84 6.53 1.45 0.68
CA VAL A 84 6.60 1.28 -0.78
C VAL A 84 7.63 2.22 -1.36
N GLU A 85 8.65 1.64 -1.98
CA GLU A 85 9.62 2.43 -2.73
C GLU A 85 9.04 2.85 -4.08
N PRO A 86 9.32 4.09 -4.53
CA PRO A 86 8.99 4.49 -5.88
C PRO A 86 9.75 3.64 -6.90
N GLN A 87 9.12 3.39 -8.05
CA GLN A 87 9.84 2.76 -9.16
C GLN A 87 10.96 3.68 -9.62
N THR A 88 12.20 3.19 -9.56
CA THR A 88 13.37 3.90 -10.07
C THR A 88 13.71 3.41 -11.48
N VAL A 89 14.31 4.28 -12.28
CA VAL A 89 14.82 3.94 -13.61
C VAL A 89 16.27 4.40 -13.74
N THR A 90 17.07 3.65 -14.49
CA THR A 90 18.43 4.07 -14.82
C THR A 90 18.41 5.00 -16.02
N LEU A 91 18.74 6.28 -15.79
CA LEU A 91 18.84 7.28 -16.86
C LEU A 91 20.27 7.31 -17.42
N ARG A 92 20.41 7.17 -18.73
CA ARG A 92 21.71 7.33 -19.42
C ARG A 92 21.71 8.64 -20.20
N VAL A 93 22.59 9.56 -19.81
CA VAL A 93 22.71 10.90 -20.41
C VAL A 93 23.96 10.96 -21.28
N LYS A 94 23.82 11.48 -22.51
CA LYS A 94 24.95 11.77 -23.43
C LYS A 94 24.94 13.25 -23.76
N LEU A 95 25.92 13.99 -23.24
CA LEU A 95 26.11 15.41 -23.51
C LEU A 95 27.03 15.60 -24.71
N ILE A 96 26.58 16.39 -25.69
CA ILE A 96 27.31 16.69 -26.92
C ILE A 96 27.39 18.21 -27.08
N ASP A 97 28.57 18.72 -27.42
CA ASP A 97 28.82 20.14 -27.61
C ASP A 97 28.43 20.65 -29.01
N ARG A 98 28.59 21.96 -29.25
CA ARG A 98 28.25 22.60 -30.54
C ARG A 98 29.04 22.05 -31.73
N THR A 99 30.15 21.36 -31.48
CA THR A 99 31.03 20.77 -32.50
C THR A 99 30.75 19.29 -32.73
N GLY A 100 29.82 18.70 -31.98
CA GLY A 100 29.49 17.27 -32.06
C GLY A 100 30.36 16.38 -31.18
N ALA A 101 31.27 16.93 -30.38
CA ALA A 101 32.13 16.19 -29.45
C ALA A 101 31.46 16.03 -28.07
N PRO A 102 31.90 15.07 -27.22
CA PRO A 102 31.44 15.00 -25.83
C PRO A 102 31.64 16.33 -25.11
N ALA A 103 30.60 16.81 -24.41
CA ALA A 103 30.69 18.08 -23.71
C ALA A 103 31.76 18.03 -22.60
N ALA A 104 32.73 18.94 -22.64
CA ALA A 104 33.80 19.08 -21.65
C ALA A 104 33.63 20.30 -20.72
N GLY A 105 32.61 21.14 -20.95
CA GLY A 105 32.29 22.31 -20.14
C GLY A 105 31.24 22.01 -19.05
N SER A 106 31.07 22.95 -18.11
CA SER A 106 30.05 22.86 -17.06
C SER A 106 28.66 22.64 -17.64
N SER A 107 28.01 21.56 -17.19
CA SER A 107 26.67 21.16 -17.59
C SER A 107 25.89 20.72 -16.35
N SER A 108 24.59 21.06 -16.28
CA SER A 108 23.70 20.59 -15.21
C SER A 108 22.48 19.91 -15.80
N LEU A 109 21.97 18.92 -15.08
CA LEU A 109 20.70 18.25 -15.35
C LEU A 109 19.86 18.37 -14.08
N ASP A 110 18.63 18.86 -14.23
CA ASP A 110 17.62 18.91 -13.18
C ASP A 110 16.52 17.89 -13.54
N VAL A 111 16.17 16.99 -12.62
CA VAL A 111 15.27 15.83 -12.84
C VAL A 111 14.23 15.69 -11.75
#